data_AF-A0A9D8AW62-F1
#
_entry.id   AF-A0A9D8AW62-F1
#
_cell.length_a   1.000
_cell.length_b   1.000
_cell.length_c   1.000
_cell.angle_alpha   90.00
_cell.angle_beta   90.00
_cell.angle_gamma   90.00
#
_symmetry.space_group_name_H-M   'P 1'
#
loop_
_entity.id
_entity.type
_entity.pdbx_description
1 polymer ?
#
loop_
_entity_poly.entity_id
_entity_poly.type
_entity_poly.pdbx_seq_one_letter_code
_entity_poly.pdbx_strand_id
1 'polypeptide(L)'
;MIRTQIQLTEEQAKALKELAAGRRTSVAELIRESVDELLYKVGGIDEAERRRRAIAVAGRFHSGKADISQNHDDYLVVDYQE
;
A
#
# COMPACT_ATOMS: atom_id res chain seq x y z
N MET A 1 -12.02 2.08 15.24
CA MET A 1 -12.33 0.76 14.65
C MET A 1 -13.55 0.20 15.35
N ILE A 2 -14.40 -0.54 14.64
CA ILE A 2 -15.53 -1.31 15.21
C ILE A 2 -15.02 -2.74 15.47
N ARG A 3 -15.31 -3.32 16.64
CA ARG A 3 -14.90 -4.69 16.97
C ARG A 3 -15.86 -5.67 16.30
N THR A 4 -15.33 -6.47 15.39
CA THR A 4 -16.08 -7.54 14.70
C THR A 4 -15.45 -8.88 15.02
N GLN A 5 -16.25 -9.86 15.43
CA GLN A 5 -15.81 -11.24 15.60
C GLN A 5 -16.12 -12.01 14.32
N ILE A 6 -15.08 -12.61 13.74
CA ILE A 6 -15.18 -13.46 12.55
C ILE A 6 -14.55 -14.81 12.87
N GLN A 7 -15.01 -15.86 12.20
CA GLN A 7 -14.39 -17.18 12.26
C GLN A 7 -13.44 -17.35 11.07
N LEU A 8 -12.29 -17.94 11.33
CA LEU A 8 -11.31 -18.34 10.33
C LEU A 8 -11.13 -19.85 10.43
N THR A 9 -10.86 -20.49 9.31
CA THR A 9 -10.41 -21.89 9.35
C THR A 9 -9.05 -21.97 10.05
N GLU A 10 -8.71 -23.15 10.58
CA GLU A 10 -7.39 -23.36 11.21
C GLU A 10 -6.24 -23.07 10.25
N GLU A 11 -6.40 -23.47 8.98
CA GLU A 11 -5.44 -23.22 7.92
C GLU A 11 -5.25 -21.71 7.65
N GLN A 12 -6.34 -20.95 7.55
CA GLN A 12 -6.29 -19.49 7.39
C GLN A 12 -5.60 -18.82 8.58
N ALA A 13 -5.94 -19.23 9.80
CA ALA A 13 -5.35 -18.69 11.01
C ALA A 13 -3.83 -18.98 11.09
N LYS A 14 -3.40 -20.17 10.67
CA LYS A 14 -1.98 -20.54 10.60
C LYS A 14 -1.24 -19.71 9.55
N ALA A 15 -1.76 -19.63 8.33
CA ALA A 15 -1.15 -18.86 7.24
C ALA A 15 -0.99 -17.37 7.60
N LEU A 16 -2.01 -16.77 8.22
CA LEU A 16 -1.94 -15.37 8.66
C LEU A 16 -0.88 -15.14 9.73
N LYS A 17 -0.70 -16.07 10.68
CA LYS A 17 0.35 -15.97 11.71
C LYS A 17 1.75 -16.04 11.11
N GLU A 18 1.98 -16.99 10.21
CA GLU A 18 3.27 -17.16 9.53
C GLU A 18 3.61 -15.93 8.68
N LEU A 19 2.63 -15.40 7.92
CA LEU A 19 2.81 -14.22 7.10
C LEU A 19 3.06 -12.96 7.94
N ALA A 20 2.31 -12.77 9.03
CA ALA A 20 2.50 -11.65 9.95
C ALA A 20 3.89 -11.67 10.61
N ALA A 21 4.37 -12.86 11.00
CA ALA A 21 5.72 -13.04 11.54
C ALA A 21 6.80 -12.69 10.50
N GLY A 22 6.65 -13.17 9.26
CA GLY A 22 7.56 -12.83 8.16
C GLY A 22 7.61 -11.33 7.85
N ARG A 23 6.47 -10.63 7.97
CA ARG A 23 6.35 -9.18 7.73
C ARG A 23 6.63 -8.31 8.95
N ARG A 24 6.90 -8.90 10.13
CA ARG A 24 7.06 -8.19 11.41
C ARG A 24 5.87 -7.26 11.75
N THR A 25 4.67 -7.69 11.41
CA THR A 25 3.42 -6.97 11.72
C THR A 25 2.48 -7.85 12.54
N SER A 26 1.37 -7.29 13.02
CA SER A 26 0.35 -8.06 13.73
C SER A 26 -0.62 -8.74 12.75
N VAL A 27 -1.18 -9.89 13.14
CA VAL A 27 -2.25 -10.55 12.37
C VAL A 27 -3.44 -9.61 12.15
N ALA A 28 -3.75 -8.77 13.15
CA ALA A 28 -4.84 -7.81 13.05
C ALA A 28 -4.55 -6.72 12.00
N GLU A 29 -3.31 -6.26 11.88
CA GLU A 29 -2.90 -5.29 10.85
C GLU A 29 -2.98 -5.94 9.46
N LEU A 30 -2.46 -7.15 9.31
CA LEU A 30 -2.51 -7.90 8.07
C LEU A 30 -3.95 -8.13 7.56
N ILE A 31 -4.88 -8.47 8.47
CA ILE A 31 -6.31 -8.61 8.13
C ILE A 31 -6.88 -7.27 7.67
N ARG A 32 -6.56 -6.15 8.35
CA ARG A 32 -7.03 -4.82 7.94
C ARG A 32 -6.53 -4.44 6.55
N GLU A 33 -5.23 -4.57 6.31
CA GLU A 33 -4.62 -4.31 4.99
C GLU A 33 -5.29 -5.13 3.89
N SER A 34 -5.54 -6.42 4.15
CA SER A 34 -6.17 -7.33 3.20
C SER A 34 -7.63 -6.93 2.90
N VAL A 35 -8.38 -6.50 3.92
CA VAL A 35 -9.76 -6.01 3.77
C VAL A 35 -9.77 -4.70 2.98
N ASP A 36 -8.87 -3.76 3.30
CA ASP A 36 -8.74 -2.49 2.58
C ASP A 36 -8.38 -2.72 1.11
N GLU A 37 -7.46 -3.65 0.82
CA GLU A 37 -7.07 -4.01 -0.55
C GLU A 37 -8.22 -4.67 -1.31
N LEU A 38 -9.00 -5.54 -0.66
CA LEU A 38 -10.18 -6.14 -1.26
C LEU A 38 -11.25 -5.09 -1.57
N LEU A 39 -11.55 -4.21 -0.62
CA LEU A 39 -12.54 -3.14 -0.80
C LEU A 39 -12.10 -2.14 -1.87
N TYR A 40 -10.80 -1.85 -1.95
CA TYR A 40 -10.22 -1.08 -3.05
C TYR A 40 -10.49 -1.75 -4.41
N LYS A 41 -10.21 -3.05 -4.52
CA LYS A 41 -10.37 -3.81 -5.76
C LYS A 41 -11.83 -3.94 -6.19
N VAL A 42 -12.74 -4.11 -5.23
CA VAL A 42 -14.17 -4.34 -5.48
C VAL A 42 -14.94 -3.03 -5.69
N GLY A 43 -14.61 -1.98 -4.93
CA GLY A 43 -15.36 -0.73 -4.93
C GLY A 43 -14.89 0.30 -5.95
N GLY A 44 -13.65 0.18 -6.45
CA GLY A 44 -12.96 1.31 -7.05
C GLY A 44 -12.71 2.40 -6.00
N ILE A 45 -11.51 3.00 -5.99
CA ILE A 45 -11.27 4.09 -5.03
C ILE A 45 -12.20 5.26 -5.35
N ASP A 46 -12.98 5.67 -4.36
CA ASP A 46 -13.55 7.02 -4.31
C ASP A 46 -12.46 8.04 -4.61
N GLU A 47 -12.73 8.95 -5.55
CA GLU A 47 -11.77 9.93 -6.04
C GLU A 47 -11.17 10.76 -4.90
N ALA A 48 -11.98 11.05 -3.88
CA ALA A 48 -11.55 11.79 -2.69
C ALA A 48 -10.48 11.03 -1.88
N GLU A 49 -10.63 9.72 -1.71
CA GLU A 49 -9.66 8.91 -0.97
C GLU A 49 -8.37 8.72 -1.76
N ARG A 50 -8.47 8.57 -3.09
CA ARG A 50 -7.30 8.54 -3.98
C ARG A 50 -6.50 9.84 -3.86
N ARG A 51 -7.18 10.98 -3.85
CA ARG A 51 -6.58 12.29 -3.70
C ARG A 51 -5.95 12.48 -2.31
N ARG A 52 -6.65 12.07 -1.25
CA ARG A 52 -6.15 12.15 0.14
C ARG A 52 -4.82 11.41 0.29
N ARG A 53 -4.72 10.19 -0.26
CA ARG A 53 -3.51 9.38 -0.22
C ARG A 53 -2.36 10.00 -1.03
N ALA A 54 -2.63 10.50 -2.24
CA ALA A 54 -1.63 11.16 -3.06
C ALA A 54 -1.05 12.41 -2.36
N ILE A 55 -1.90 13.20 -1.69
CA ILE A 55 -1.45 14.36 -0.90
C ILE A 55 -0.62 13.90 0.32
N ALA A 56 -1.03 12.83 1.00
CA ALA A 56 -0.33 12.33 2.20
C ALA A 56 1.10 11.84 1.92
N VAL A 57 1.44 11.51 0.68
CA VAL A 57 2.80 11.13 0.29
C VAL A 57 3.62 12.27 -0.29
N ALA A 58 3.00 13.38 -0.68
CA ALA A 58 3.69 14.54 -1.23
C ALA A 58 4.68 15.12 -0.20
N GLY A 59 5.92 15.37 -0.64
CA GLY A 59 6.99 15.94 0.21
C GLY A 59 7.67 14.95 1.16
N ARG A 60 7.25 13.67 1.22
CA ARG A 60 7.94 12.64 2.03
C ARG A 60 9.26 12.17 1.44
N PHE A 61 9.47 12.42 0.14
CA PHE A 61 10.63 11.93 -0.61
C PHE A 61 11.27 13.10 -1.37
N HIS A 62 12.59 13.05 -1.49
CA HIS A 62 13.37 14.05 -2.20
C HIS A 62 14.40 13.34 -3.08
N SER A 63 14.37 13.61 -4.37
CA SER A 63 15.31 13.03 -5.34
C SER A 63 16.68 13.73 -5.35
N GLY A 64 16.80 14.87 -4.66
CA GLY A 64 17.98 15.73 -4.68
C GLY A 64 18.15 16.55 -5.96
N LYS A 65 17.25 16.41 -6.94
CA LYS A 65 17.25 17.15 -8.20
C LYS A 65 15.96 17.97 -8.31
N ALA A 66 16.08 19.25 -8.64
CA ALA A 66 14.98 20.21 -8.60
C ALA A 66 14.09 20.20 -9.86
N ASP A 67 14.56 19.61 -10.95
CA ASP A 67 13.95 19.70 -12.28
C ASP A 67 13.36 18.37 -12.78
N ILE A 68 13.36 17.31 -11.97
CA ILE A 68 12.87 15.99 -12.39
C ILE A 68 11.42 16.06 -12.90
N SER A 69 10.56 16.84 -12.26
CA SER A 69 9.17 16.96 -12.71
C SER A 69 9.04 17.57 -14.12
N GLN A 70 9.98 18.42 -14.51
CA GLN A 70 9.99 19.04 -15.84
C GLN A 70 10.65 18.14 -16.88
N ASN A 71 11.79 17.53 -16.53
CA ASN A 71 12.64 16.77 -17.45
C ASN A 71 12.52 15.24 -17.22
N HIS A 72 11.35 14.77 -16.79
CA HIS A 72 11.15 13.39 -16.35
C HIS A 72 11.51 12.36 -17.42
N ASP A 73 11.19 12.64 -18.69
CA ASP A 73 11.50 11.76 -19.82
C ASP A 73 13.01 11.64 -20.06
N ASP A 74 13.77 12.73 -19.94
CA ASP A 74 15.22 12.72 -20.09
C ASP A 74 15.89 11.86 -19.00
N TYR A 75 15.42 12.01 -17.75
CA TYR A 75 15.89 11.16 -16.65
C TYR A 75 15.50 9.69 -16.85
N LEU A 76 14.30 9.42 -17.39
CA LEU A 76 13.84 8.07 -17.67
C LEU A 76 14.69 7.40 -18.76
N VAL A 77 15.01 8.12 -19.84
CA VAL A 77 15.82 7.59 -20.95
C VAL A 77 17.23 7.20 -20.48
N VAL A 78 17.83 7.97 -19.56
CA VAL A 78 19.16 7.67 -19.02
C VAL A 78 19.16 6.38 -18.18
N ASP A 79 18.10 6.13 -17.40
CA ASP A 79 18.03 4.96 -16.50
C ASP A 79 17.70 3.63 -17.22
N TYR A 80 17.17 3.68 -18.45
CA TYR A 80 16.80 2.49 -19.25
C TYR A 80 17.82 2.14 -20.36
N GLN A 81 19.01 2.76 -20.37
CA GLN A 81 20.09 2.47 -21.32
C GLN A 81 21.21 1.55 -20.77
N GLU A 82 21.01 0.91 -19.61
CA GLU A 82 21.79 -0.25 -19.14
C GLU A 82 21.09 -1.59 -19.41
#